data_AF-N1UN36-F1
#
_entry.id   AF-N1UN36-F1
#
_cell.length_a   1.000
_cell.length_b   1.000
_cell.length_c   1.000
_cell.angle_alpha   90.00
_cell.angle_beta   90.00
_cell.angle_gamma   90.00
#
_symmetry.space_group_name_H-M   'P 1'
#
loop_
_entity.id
_entity.type
_entity.pdbx_description
1 polymer ?
#
loop_
_entity_poly.entity_id
_entity_poly.type
_entity_poly.pdbx_seq_one_letter_code
_entity_poly.pdbx_strand_id
1 'polypeptide(L)'
;MEYEGSLLIISHDPEFLRSLCNRTISVDKGQIRDFNCTFEDYLKYNLQETTSSKQQVGNLVFKKEETGQTRSKRNSDKNRIKKIQKDLEQLETKIELLEKSKRIWKKC
;
A
#
# COMPACT_ATOMS: atom_id res chain seq x y z
N MET A 1 -23.44 -24.85 3.65
CA MET A 1 -22.75 -25.23 2.40
C MET A 1 -21.28 -24.98 2.64
N GLU A 2 -20.54 -26.03 2.97
CA GLU A 2 -19.08 -25.98 3.04
C GLU A 2 -18.54 -26.58 1.74
N TYR A 3 -17.52 -25.93 1.17
CA TYR A 3 -16.85 -26.41 -0.03
C TYR A 3 -15.57 -27.13 0.41
N GLU A 4 -15.48 -28.44 0.18
CA GLU A 4 -14.34 -29.27 0.62
C GLU A 4 -13.12 -29.19 -0.31
N GLY A 5 -13.11 -28.29 -1.30
CA GLY A 5 -12.02 -28.13 -2.24
C GLY A 5 -11.01 -27.04 -1.84
N SER A 6 -9.89 -26.99 -2.58
CA SER A 6 -8.96 -25.86 -2.51
C SER A 6 -9.40 -24.75 -3.46
N LEU A 7 -9.32 -23.51 -3.00
CA LEU A 7 -9.71 -22.33 -3.78
C LEU A 7 -8.51 -21.41 -3.97
N LEU A 8 -8.18 -21.10 -5.23
CA LEU A 8 -7.16 -20.12 -5.59
C LEU A 8 -7.86 -18.82 -6.00
N ILE A 9 -7.52 -17.72 -5.33
CA ILE A 9 -8.12 -16.41 -5.55
C ILE A 9 -7.02 -15.40 -5.87
N ILE A 10 -7.28 -14.53 -6.85
CA ILE A 10 -6.49 -13.33 -7.12
C ILE A 10 -7.44 -12.15 -6.98
N SER A 11 -7.17 -11.27 -6.03
CA SER A 11 -7.96 -10.07 -5.79
C SER A 11 -7.04 -8.88 -5.54
N HIS A 12 -7.54 -7.69 -5.86
CA HIS A 12 -6.89 -6.42 -5.50
C HIS A 12 -7.40 -5.87 -4.15
N ASP A 13 -8.45 -6.47 -3.58
CA ASP A 13 -9.01 -6.06 -2.30
C ASP A 13 -8.34 -6.79 -1.12
N PRO A 14 -7.64 -6.06 -0.22
CA PRO A 14 -6.94 -6.67 0.90
C PRO A 14 -7.86 -7.22 1.99
N GLU A 15 -9.06 -6.66 2.20
CA GLU A 15 -9.98 -7.15 3.24
C GLU A 15 -10.59 -8.50 2.83
N PHE A 16 -10.85 -8.67 1.54
CA PHE A 16 -11.33 -9.94 0.99
C PHE A 16 -10.30 -11.07 1.14
N LEU A 17 -9.03 -10.78 0.80
CA LEU A 17 -7.94 -11.75 0.94
C LEU A 17 -7.68 -12.10 2.41
N ARG A 18 -7.78 -11.13 3.32
CA ARG A 18 -7.58 -11.36 4.76
C ARG A 18 -8.60 -12.32 5.36
N SER A 19 -9.85 -12.27 4.91
CA SER A 19 -10.94 -13.10 5.44
C SER A 19 -10.90 -14.55 4.95
N LEU A 20 -10.42 -14.77 3.70
CA LEU A 20 -10.51 -16.07 3.03
C LEU A 20 -9.17 -16.82 2.93
N CYS A 21 -8.04 -16.11 2.88
CA CYS A 21 -6.75 -16.73 2.59
C CYS A 21 -6.06 -17.26 3.84
N ASN A 22 -5.80 -18.57 3.83
CA ASN A 22 -5.03 -19.32 4.83
C ASN A 22 -3.56 -19.55 4.41
N ARG A 23 -3.28 -19.39 3.10
CA ARG A 23 -1.94 -19.46 2.50
C ARG A 23 -1.77 -18.31 1.51
N THR A 24 -0.62 -17.65 1.56
CA THR A 24 -0.31 -16.47 0.73
C THR A 24 0.84 -16.78 -0.20
N ILE A 25 0.65 -16.59 -1.51
CA ILE A 25 1.71 -16.76 -2.50
C ILE A 25 2.06 -15.37 -3.03
N SER A 26 3.33 -14.99 -2.89
CA SER A 26 3.87 -13.73 -3.40
C SER A 26 4.63 -13.98 -4.69
N VAL A 27 4.34 -13.17 -5.71
CA VAL A 27 5.05 -13.20 -6.98
C VAL A 27 5.73 -11.85 -7.16
N ASP A 28 7.05 -11.82 -7.06
CA ASP A 28 7.87 -10.61 -7.27
C ASP A 28 8.99 -10.93 -8.25
N LYS A 29 9.16 -10.09 -9.28
CA LYS A 29 10.27 -10.15 -10.26
C LYS A 29 10.53 -11.54 -10.85
N GLY A 30 9.47 -12.31 -11.10
CA GLY A 30 9.56 -13.67 -11.65
C GLY A 30 9.95 -14.75 -10.63
N GLN A 31 10.08 -14.40 -9.35
CA GLN A 31 10.23 -15.35 -8.25
C GLN A 31 8.90 -15.54 -7.53
N ILE A 32 8.60 -16.80 -7.23
CA ILE A 32 7.41 -17.18 -6.46
C ILE A 32 7.88 -17.54 -5.07
N ARG A 33 7.33 -16.86 -4.06
CA ARG A 33 7.54 -17.17 -2.64
C ARG A 33 6.22 -17.65 -2.04
N ASP A 34 6.27 -18.83 -1.49
CA ASP A 34 5.14 -19.47 -0.84
C ASP A 34 5.19 -19.22 0.67
N PHE A 35 4.11 -18.68 1.22
CA PHE A 35 3.97 -18.41 2.64
C PHE A 35 2.77 -19.17 3.20
N ASN A 36 3.04 -20.11 4.10
CA ASN A 36 2.05 -20.88 4.82
C ASN A 36 1.44 -20.09 6.00
N CYS A 37 1.18 -18.80 5.79
CA CYS A 37 0.62 -17.89 6.78
C CYS A 37 -0.46 -16.98 6.17
N THR A 38 -1.24 -16.36 7.06
CA THR A 38 -2.33 -15.45 6.69
C THR A 38 -1.80 -14.22 5.97
N PHE A 39 -2.68 -13.52 5.24
CA PHE A 39 -2.31 -12.30 4.52
C PHE A 39 -1.72 -11.22 5.45
N GLU A 40 -2.16 -11.13 6.71
CA GLU A 40 -1.62 -10.17 7.68
C GLU A 40 -0.18 -10.44 8.05
N ASP A 41 0.17 -11.72 8.25
CA ASP A 41 1.53 -12.10 8.62
C ASP A 41 2.49 -11.91 7.45
N TYR A 42 2.01 -12.12 6.23
CA TYR A 42 2.74 -11.76 5.01
C TYR A 42 3.05 -10.24 4.95
N LEU A 43 2.10 -9.37 5.32
CA LEU A 43 2.34 -7.92 5.37
C LEU A 43 3.39 -7.54 6.42
N LYS A 44 3.36 -8.18 7.59
CA LYS A 44 4.38 -7.98 8.65
C LYS A 44 5.76 -8.44 8.20
N TYR A 45 5.85 -9.56 7.48
CA TYR A 45 7.10 -10.10 6.95
C TYR A 45 7.73 -9.15 5.93
N ASN A 46 6.93 -8.67 4.96
CA ASN A 46 7.40 -7.69 3.98
C ASN A 46 7.91 -6.40 4.64
N LEU A 47 7.20 -5.90 5.66
CA LEU A 47 7.63 -4.70 6.37
C LEU A 47 9.01 -4.92 7.02
N GLN A 48 9.22 -6.07 7.66
CA GLN A 48 10.49 -6.43 8.30
C GLN A 48 11.64 -6.60 7.30
N GLU A 49 11.41 -7.16 6.11
CA GLU A 49 12.43 -7.25 5.06
C GLU A 49 12.88 -5.85 4.59
N THR A 50 11.93 -4.93 4.45
CA THR A 50 12.25 -3.54 4.04
C THR A 50 12.98 -2.75 5.13
N THR A 51 12.73 -3.04 6.41
CA THR A 51 13.42 -2.37 7.54
C THR A 51 14.77 -2.99 7.83
N SER A 52 14.90 -4.31 7.73
CA SER A 52 16.16 -5.04 7.96
C SER A 52 17.22 -4.65 6.92
N SER A 53 16.79 -4.45 5.67
CA SER A 53 17.65 -3.91 4.61
C SER A 53 18.14 -2.48 4.89
N LYS A 54 17.41 -1.70 5.71
CA LYS A 54 17.83 -0.36 6.16
C LYS A 54 18.70 -0.40 7.42
N GLN A 55 18.58 -1.45 8.24
CA GLN A 55 19.22 -1.52 9.54
C GLN A 55 20.66 -2.05 9.47
N GLN A 56 21.04 -2.79 8.43
CA GLN A 56 22.43 -3.26 8.25
C GLN A 56 23.45 -2.14 7.94
N VAL A 57 23.01 -0.91 7.62
CA VAL A 57 23.88 0.26 7.45
C VAL A 57 23.89 1.18 8.68
N GLY A 58 23.09 0.88 9.72
CA GLY A 58 22.81 1.79 10.83
C GLY A 58 23.48 1.46 12.17
N ASN A 59 24.24 0.37 12.26
CA ASN A 59 24.74 -0.14 13.55
C ASN A 59 26.05 0.50 14.07
N LEU A 60 26.53 1.61 13.48
CA LEU A 60 27.71 2.35 13.98
C LEU A 60 27.43 3.77 14.49
N VAL A 61 26.18 4.24 14.50
CA VAL A 61 25.88 5.62 14.93
C VAL A 61 24.68 5.65 15.89
N PHE A 62 24.85 4.99 17.03
CA PHE A 62 24.05 5.23 18.23
C PHE A 62 24.88 5.99 19.26
N LYS A 63 25.10 7.29 19.02
CA LYS A 63 25.20 8.27 20.10
C LYS A 63 25.10 9.68 19.54
N LYS A 64 24.13 10.42 20.10
CA LYS A 64 24.05 11.89 20.12
C LYS A 64 23.48 12.53 18.84
N GLU A 65 22.17 12.78 18.81
CA GLU A 65 21.51 13.94 18.13
C GLU A 65 19.96 13.86 18.22
N GLU A 66 19.42 13.48 19.37
CA GLU A 66 17.99 13.63 19.66
C GLU A 66 17.73 15.06 20.13
N THR A 67 17.15 15.89 19.26
CA THR A 67 16.14 16.95 19.59
C THR A 67 15.84 17.90 18.41
N GLY A 68 16.62 17.91 17.33
CA GLY A 68 16.37 18.79 16.16
C GLY A 68 15.59 18.17 14.99
N GLN A 69 15.78 16.88 14.72
CA GLN A 69 15.39 16.28 13.42
C GLN A 69 13.92 15.84 13.31
N THR A 70 13.19 15.73 14.42
CA THR A 70 11.79 15.25 14.42
C THR A 70 10.79 16.31 13.93
N ARG A 71 11.12 17.61 14.08
CA ARG A 71 10.23 18.73 13.70
C ARG A 71 10.20 18.97 12.18
N SER A 72 11.36 18.84 11.51
CA SER A 72 11.49 19.06 10.06
C SER A 72 10.83 17.96 9.23
N LYS A 73 10.94 16.68 9.66
CA LYS A 73 10.25 15.55 9.00
C LYS A 73 8.72 15.73 9.06
N ARG A 74 8.19 16.06 10.24
CA ARG A 74 6.74 16.31 10.44
C ARG A 74 6.19 17.47 9.62
N ASN A 75 7.00 18.48 9.30
CA ASN A 75 6.58 19.58 8.44
C ASN A 75 6.57 19.18 6.95
N SER A 76 7.54 18.38 6.52
CA SER A 76 7.58 17.83 5.16
C SER A 76 6.37 16.92 4.89
N ASP A 77 6.01 16.09 5.87
CA ASP A 77 4.84 15.20 5.80
C ASP A 77 3.54 16.00 5.66
N LYS A 78 3.39 17.10 6.43
CA LYS A 78 2.22 18.00 6.34
C LYS A 78 2.08 18.64 4.96
N ASN A 79 3.18 19.08 4.36
CA ASN A 79 3.14 19.69 3.03
C ASN A 79 2.80 18.67 1.94
N ARG A 80 3.26 17.42 2.08
CA ARG A 80 2.92 16.34 1.15
C ARG A 80 1.44 15.96 1.23
N ILE A 81 0.88 15.88 2.44
CA ILE A 81 -0.55 15.61 2.66
C ILE A 81 -1.42 16.71 2.02
N LYS A 82 -1.08 17.99 2.23
CA LYS A 82 -1.80 19.11 1.61
C LYS A 82 -1.75 19.07 0.08
N LYS A 83 -0.61 18.67 -0.50
CA LYS A 83 -0.47 18.53 -1.95
C LYS A 83 -1.39 17.43 -2.48
N ILE A 84 -1.39 16.26 -1.83
CA ILE A 84 -2.26 15.13 -2.22
C ILE A 84 -3.75 15.52 -2.13
N GLN A 85 -4.16 16.24 -1.08
CA GLN A 85 -5.56 16.73 -0.96
C GLN A 85 -5.94 17.65 -2.12
N LYS A 86 -5.03 18.55 -2.53
CA LYS A 86 -5.27 19.43 -3.67
C LYS A 86 -5.35 18.66 -4.99
N ASP A 87 -4.46 17.70 -5.19
CA ASP A 87 -4.45 16.85 -6.39
C ASP A 87 -5.75 16.03 -6.49
N LEU A 88 -6.30 15.58 -5.34
CA LEU A 88 -7.57 14.87 -5.26
C LEU A 88 -8.76 15.76 -5.68
N GLU A 89 -8.85 16.97 -5.16
CA GLU A 89 -9.90 17.94 -5.52
C GLU A 89 -9.87 18.30 -7.02
N GLN A 90 -8.65 18.42 -7.59
CA GLN A 90 -8.48 18.65 -9.04
C GLN A 90 -8.95 17.46 -9.87
N LEU A 91 -8.66 16.24 -9.42
CA LEU A 91 -9.11 15.01 -10.08
C LEU A 91 -10.64 14.89 -10.03
N GLU A 92 -11.27 15.18 -8.89
CA GLU A 92 -12.73 15.16 -8.75
C GLU A 92 -13.40 16.15 -9.71
N THR A 93 -12.89 17.39 -9.77
CA THR A 93 -13.39 18.40 -10.71
C THR A 93 -13.23 17.94 -12.17
N LYS A 94 -12.09 17.31 -12.50
CA LYS A 94 -11.83 16.80 -13.84
C LYS A 94 -12.77 15.66 -14.21
N ILE A 95 -13.08 14.77 -13.27
CA ILE A 95 -14.06 13.69 -13.47
C ILE A 95 -15.44 14.30 -13.74
N GLU A 96 -15.88 15.29 -12.96
CA GLU A 96 -17.18 15.93 -13.18
C GLU A 96 -17.28 16.57 -14.58
N LEU A 97 -16.23 17.27 -15.02
CA LEU A 97 -16.16 17.85 -16.36
C LEU A 97 -16.22 16.78 -17.45
N LEU A 98 -15.45 15.70 -17.29
CA LEU A 98 -15.43 14.59 -18.22
C LEU A 98 -16.78 13.86 -18.27
N GLU A 99 -17.46 13.69 -17.15
CA GLU A 99 -18.81 13.12 -17.09
C GLU A 99 -19.83 14.00 -17.81
N LYS A 100 -19.77 15.33 -17.62
CA LYS A 100 -20.59 16.29 -18.37
C LYS A 100 -20.33 16.19 -19.87
N SER A 101 -19.06 16.21 -20.30
CA SER A 101 -18.68 16.05 -21.71
C SER A 101 -19.13 14.71 -22.30
N LYS A 102 -18.99 13.61 -21.56
CA LYS A 102 -19.43 12.27 -21.98
C LYS A 102 -20.96 12.19 -22.09
N ARG A 103 -21.69 12.89 -21.21
CA ARG A 103 -23.16 12.97 -21.25
C ARG A 103 -23.66 13.76 -22.46
N ILE A 104 -22.94 14.80 -22.88
CA ILE A 104 -23.24 15.57 -24.08
C ILE A 104 -23.01 14.70 -25.34
N TRP A 105 -21.92 13.93 -25.35
CA TRP A 105 -21.57 13.07 -26.50
C TRP A 105 -22.46 11.82 -26.64
N LYS A 106 -23.10 11.36 -25.58
CA LYS A 106 -24.07 10.24 -25.61
C LYS A 106 -25.49 10.65 -26.05
N LYS A 107 -25.76 11.96 -26.19
CA LYS A 107 -27.10 12.50 -26.49
C LYS A 107 -27.23 13.00 -27.94
N CYS A 108 -26.12 13.14 -28.65
CA CYS A 108 -26.06 13.17 -30.12
C CYS A 108 -25.89 11.74 -30.63
#